data_AF-A0A2R4JSP8-F1
#
_entry.id   AF-A0A2R4JSP8-F1
#
_cell.length_a   1.000
_cell.length_b   1.000
_cell.length_c   1.000
_cell.angle_alpha   90.00
_cell.angle_beta   90.00
_cell.angle_gamma   90.00
#
_symmetry.space_group_name_H-M   'P 1'
#
loop_
_entity.id
_entity.type
_entity.pdbx_description
1 polymer ?
#
loop_
_entity_poly.entity_id
_entity_poly.type
_entity_poly.pdbx_seq_one_letter_code
_entity_poly.pdbx_strand_id
1 'polypeptide(L)'
;MTWPDEAVANGTATTPAHPSRIALFQAIRADRTGTVATRLLRLTHADAPVVRREALDLLRSLARERPWPEAVDAAVARLNDLDEEVRRRAACLVGFHGEPGLVLAALAELADPVVRTVLARALGPAAARLTGDGLASVRFLAHLETLRTAPPPRWRSLDAALLDDAREAAHHLEDVGHLWGAALYGLGREHDTYALVARLLADPATRDIGADLAREACHDWRAAPVGLLPLLVRHHSQRITPALGKALATASISEAAMRTHGALLAEVPFTPTTRARRIPSTATSYDSASAAALLAARPVGITRLAHASEIYEALLDDGPLTFRQAAQLYNLTFHHPCRSQAECAPLWLRHAGPSALPRLLALMTPHLADYAVGEYYLAGLARMGGHARPALPDVTALIDRRTRIPVNDSTRDAEMRLDESLLAAARSARRAILAHVGPPHPARLSPP
;
A
#
# COMPACT_ATOMS: atom_id res chain seq x y z
N MET A 1 43.37 12.40 13.44
CA MET A 1 42.03 12.03 12.95
C MET A 1 41.06 12.43 14.04
N THR A 2 40.06 13.28 13.78
CA THR A 2 39.08 13.68 14.81
C THR A 2 37.96 12.63 14.91
N TRP A 3 37.22 12.60 16.01
CA TRP A 3 36.16 11.59 16.21
C TRP A 3 35.10 11.52 15.08
N PRO A 4 34.68 12.62 14.41
CA PRO A 4 33.76 12.54 13.28
C PRO A 4 34.40 11.86 12.06
N ASP A 5 35.71 12.03 11.86
CA ASP A 5 36.43 11.44 10.72
C ASP A 5 36.45 9.93 10.84
N GLU A 6 36.80 9.43 12.02
CA GLU A 6 36.85 8.00 12.30
C GLU A 6 35.43 7.40 12.19
N ALA A 7 34.43 8.07 12.77
CA ALA A 7 33.05 7.61 12.74
C ALA A 7 32.45 7.55 11.32
N VAL A 8 32.85 8.47 10.43
CA VAL A 8 32.44 8.44 9.03
C VAL A 8 33.25 7.39 8.26
N ALA A 9 34.56 7.32 8.46
CA ALA A 9 35.43 6.39 7.74
C ALA A 9 35.14 4.92 8.05
N ASN A 10 34.72 4.60 9.27
CA ASN A 10 34.35 3.25 9.68
C ASN A 10 32.85 2.94 9.50
N GLY A 11 32.05 3.87 8.95
CA GLY A 11 30.60 3.69 8.71
C GLY A 11 29.71 3.70 9.96
N THR A 12 30.26 3.93 11.16
CA THR A 12 29.46 3.97 12.39
C THR A 12 28.53 5.18 12.44
N ALA A 13 28.85 6.28 11.75
CA ALA A 13 27.99 7.46 11.64
C ALA A 13 26.78 7.25 10.70
N THR A 14 26.85 6.35 9.74
CA THR A 14 25.74 6.08 8.79
C THR A 14 24.82 4.95 9.24
N THR A 15 25.25 4.15 10.21
CA THR A 15 24.41 3.11 10.84
C THR A 15 23.25 3.75 11.63
N PRO A 16 21.98 3.43 11.32
CA PRO A 16 20.82 3.93 12.06
C PRO A 16 20.92 3.60 13.56
N ALA A 17 20.52 4.55 14.41
CA ALA A 17 20.52 4.44 15.88
C ALA A 17 21.90 4.20 16.55
N HIS A 18 23.01 4.20 15.79
CA HIS A 18 24.33 4.08 16.39
C HIS A 18 24.70 5.34 17.21
N PRO A 19 25.36 5.23 18.38
CA PRO A 19 25.72 6.38 19.21
C PRO A 19 26.51 7.47 18.46
N SER A 20 27.44 7.09 17.59
CA SER A 20 28.20 8.05 16.77
C SER A 20 27.32 8.88 15.84
N ARG A 21 26.31 8.25 15.21
CA ARG A 21 25.33 8.96 14.38
C ARG A 21 24.52 9.95 15.22
N ILE A 22 24.04 9.50 16.37
CA ILE A 22 23.22 10.33 17.28
C ILE A 22 24.03 11.55 17.74
N ALA A 23 25.27 11.34 18.21
CA ALA A 23 26.15 12.42 18.64
C ALA A 23 26.47 13.41 17.52
N LEU A 24 26.75 12.91 16.31
CA LEU A 24 27.02 13.75 15.13
C LEU A 24 25.80 14.60 14.77
N PHE A 25 24.62 14.01 14.73
CA PHE A 25 23.38 14.72 14.40
C PHE A 25 23.02 15.74 15.48
N GLN A 26 23.17 15.39 16.76
CA GLN A 26 22.94 16.33 17.86
C GLN A 26 23.89 17.53 17.80
N ALA A 27 25.18 17.30 17.56
CA ALA A 27 26.17 18.37 17.45
C ALA A 27 25.85 19.33 16.28
N ILE A 28 25.50 18.79 15.11
CA ILE A 28 25.18 19.62 13.93
C ILE A 28 23.83 20.33 14.10
N ARG A 29 22.84 19.71 14.76
CA ARG A 29 21.57 20.39 15.07
C ARG A 29 21.77 21.55 16.04
N ALA A 30 22.67 21.39 17.01
CA ALA A 30 23.00 22.45 17.96
C ALA A 30 23.74 23.61 17.27
N ASP A 31 24.67 23.31 16.35
CA ASP A 31 25.44 24.31 15.62
C ASP A 31 25.81 23.82 14.20
N ARG A 32 25.08 24.30 13.20
CA ARG A 32 25.32 23.99 11.77
C ARG A 32 26.52 24.72 11.16
N THR A 33 27.05 25.72 11.86
CA THR A 33 28.27 26.43 11.47
C THR A 33 29.49 25.93 12.24
N GLY A 34 29.26 25.07 13.23
CA GLY A 34 30.26 24.58 14.16
C GLY A 34 31.31 23.67 13.54
N THR A 35 32.26 23.26 14.38
CA THR A 35 33.41 22.45 13.97
C THR A 35 33.02 21.09 13.40
N VAL A 36 32.02 20.42 13.99
CA VAL A 36 31.52 19.12 13.51
C VAL A 36 30.87 19.26 12.13
N ALA A 37 30.04 20.29 11.94
CA ALA A 37 29.39 20.57 10.66
C ALA A 37 30.41 20.93 9.56
N THR A 38 31.33 21.84 9.87
CA THR A 38 32.45 22.20 8.99
C THR A 38 33.29 20.97 8.63
N ARG A 39 33.53 20.08 9.60
CA ARG A 39 34.31 18.87 9.36
C ARG A 39 33.57 17.90 8.43
N LEU A 40 32.27 17.67 8.65
CA LEU A 40 31.46 16.82 7.78
C LEU A 40 31.45 17.35 6.33
N LEU A 41 31.29 18.66 6.14
CA LEU A 41 31.37 19.28 4.82
C LEU A 41 32.74 19.04 4.16
N ARG A 42 33.85 19.13 4.91
CA ARG A 42 35.20 18.83 4.38
C ARG A 42 35.39 17.36 4.00
N LEU A 43 34.72 16.41 4.67
CA LEU A 43 34.82 14.99 4.34
C LEU A 43 34.28 14.64 2.95
N THR A 44 33.46 15.52 2.34
CA THR A 44 33.08 15.41 0.91
C THR A 44 34.27 15.58 -0.04
N HIS A 45 35.44 16.02 0.44
CA HIS A 45 36.68 16.18 -0.30
C HIS A 45 37.77 15.18 0.14
N ALA A 46 37.43 14.16 0.94
CA ALA A 46 38.39 13.17 1.38
C ALA A 46 38.93 12.34 0.19
N ASP A 47 40.18 11.87 0.30
CA ASP A 47 40.82 11.06 -0.75
C ASP A 47 40.07 9.75 -1.01
N ALA A 48 39.60 9.11 0.06
CA ALA A 48 38.89 7.84 0.00
C ALA A 48 37.44 8.04 -0.48
N PRO A 49 37.01 7.39 -1.59
CA PRO A 49 35.64 7.51 -2.11
C PRO A 49 34.57 7.10 -1.10
N VAL A 50 34.83 6.06 -0.31
CA VAL A 50 33.90 5.61 0.74
C VAL A 50 33.58 6.74 1.72
N VAL A 51 34.58 7.50 2.17
CA VAL A 51 34.37 8.63 3.10
C VAL A 51 33.50 9.72 2.44
N ARG A 52 33.73 10.02 1.16
CA ARG A 52 32.92 11.00 0.41
C ARG A 52 31.46 10.55 0.31
N ARG A 53 31.21 9.27 0.01
CA ARG A 53 29.86 8.68 -0.08
C ARG A 53 29.13 8.77 1.26
N GLU A 54 29.76 8.32 2.34
CA GLU A 54 29.17 8.36 3.68
C GLU A 54 28.89 9.81 4.13
N ALA A 55 29.80 10.75 3.84
CA ALA A 55 29.60 12.17 4.13
C ALA A 55 28.37 12.74 3.40
N LEU A 56 28.21 12.46 2.11
CA LEU A 56 27.05 12.90 1.33
C LEU A 56 25.73 12.30 1.84
N ASP A 57 25.74 11.03 2.28
CA ASP A 57 24.56 10.40 2.87
C ASP A 57 24.13 11.03 4.21
N LEU A 58 25.10 11.40 5.04
CA LEU A 58 24.86 12.13 6.29
C LEU A 58 24.32 13.52 6.02
N LEU A 59 24.95 14.26 5.09
CA LEU A 59 24.50 15.59 4.68
C LEU A 59 23.06 15.55 4.14
N ARG A 60 22.73 14.58 3.29
CA ARG A 60 21.37 14.37 2.78
C ARG A 60 20.37 14.08 3.89
N SER A 61 20.74 13.22 4.84
CA SER A 61 19.89 12.93 6.00
C SER A 61 19.59 14.20 6.81
N LEU A 62 20.60 15.05 7.04
CA LEU A 62 20.47 16.29 7.79
C LEU A 62 19.71 17.38 7.03
N ALA A 63 19.90 17.47 5.71
CA ALA A 63 19.17 18.39 4.83
C ALA A 63 17.68 18.05 4.75
N ARG A 64 17.31 16.77 4.85
CA ARG A 64 15.91 16.33 4.95
C ARG A 64 15.20 16.84 6.21
N GLU A 65 15.91 16.98 7.32
CA GLU A 65 15.33 17.49 8.58
C GLU A 65 15.08 18.99 8.53
N ARG A 66 16.00 19.74 7.91
CA ARG A 66 15.90 21.19 7.72
C ARG A 66 16.83 21.60 6.58
N PRO A 67 16.39 22.48 5.64
CA PRO A 67 17.21 22.95 4.53
C PRO A 67 18.61 23.39 4.96
N TRP A 68 19.62 23.02 4.17
CA TRP A 68 21.02 23.31 4.47
C TRP A 68 21.80 23.64 3.18
N PRO A 69 21.86 24.93 2.78
CA PRO A 69 22.47 25.35 1.51
C PRO A 69 23.94 24.92 1.37
N GLU A 70 24.74 25.00 2.43
CA GLU A 70 26.17 24.64 2.40
C GLU A 70 26.38 23.15 2.10
N ALA A 71 25.43 22.29 2.51
CA ALA A 71 25.45 20.87 2.15
C ALA A 71 25.16 20.66 0.66
N VAL A 72 24.27 21.48 0.08
CA VAL A 72 23.99 21.47 -1.36
C VAL A 72 25.20 21.96 -2.13
N ASP A 73 25.86 23.06 -1.70
CA ASP A 73 27.06 23.58 -2.34
C ASP A 73 28.20 22.55 -2.34
N ALA A 74 28.41 21.85 -1.20
CA ALA A 74 29.38 20.77 -1.11
C ALA A 74 29.06 19.61 -2.07
N ALA A 75 27.77 19.32 -2.29
CA ALA A 75 27.33 18.30 -3.24
C ALA A 75 27.50 18.76 -4.70
N VAL A 76 27.24 20.02 -5.03
CA VAL A 76 27.47 20.58 -6.37
C VAL A 76 28.92 20.38 -6.80
N ALA A 77 29.87 20.61 -5.88
CA ALA A 77 31.29 20.40 -6.14
C ALA A 77 31.66 18.94 -6.45
N ARG A 78 30.75 17.98 -6.22
CA ARG A 78 30.92 16.53 -6.41
C ARG A 78 30.12 15.94 -7.58
N LEU A 79 29.42 16.76 -8.36
CA LEU A 79 28.69 16.28 -9.54
C LEU A 79 29.57 15.69 -10.65
N ASN A 80 30.88 16.02 -10.65
CA ASN A 80 31.90 15.49 -11.58
C ASN A 80 32.98 14.64 -10.87
N ASP A 81 32.67 14.08 -9.70
CA ASP A 81 33.61 13.18 -8.99
C ASP A 81 34.01 11.98 -9.86
N LEU A 82 35.24 11.47 -9.71
CA LEU A 82 35.69 10.29 -10.45
C LEU A 82 34.90 9.03 -10.08
N ASP A 83 34.41 8.98 -8.84
CA ASP A 83 33.60 7.88 -8.33
C ASP A 83 32.12 8.06 -8.70
N GLU A 84 31.58 7.12 -9.47
CA GLU A 84 30.19 7.17 -9.95
C GLU A 84 29.18 7.28 -8.81
N GLU A 85 29.42 6.57 -7.71
CA GLU A 85 28.49 6.54 -6.59
C GLU A 85 28.54 7.83 -5.77
N VAL A 86 29.70 8.49 -5.69
CA VAL A 86 29.79 9.86 -5.17
C VAL A 86 28.98 10.82 -6.04
N ARG A 87 29.10 10.74 -7.38
CA ARG A 87 28.30 11.56 -8.30
C ARG A 87 26.80 11.32 -8.11
N ARG A 88 26.36 10.07 -8.01
CA ARG A 88 24.95 9.69 -7.79
C ARG A 88 24.39 10.27 -6.49
N ARG A 89 25.13 10.12 -5.37
CA ARG A 89 24.73 10.66 -4.06
C ARG A 89 24.72 12.19 -4.04
N ALA A 90 25.70 12.83 -4.68
CA ALA A 90 25.73 14.27 -4.85
C ALA A 90 24.51 14.75 -5.66
N ALA A 91 24.20 14.10 -6.78
CA ALA A 91 23.03 14.39 -7.59
C ALA A 91 21.72 14.23 -6.81
N CYS A 92 21.58 13.20 -5.98
CA CYS A 92 20.42 13.06 -5.10
C CYS A 92 20.31 14.24 -4.11
N LEU A 93 21.41 14.62 -3.46
CA LEU A 93 21.41 15.72 -2.50
C LEU A 93 21.06 17.06 -3.18
N VAL A 94 21.69 17.37 -4.31
CA VAL A 94 21.40 18.57 -5.10
C VAL A 94 19.96 18.56 -5.62
N GLY A 95 19.50 17.45 -6.18
CA GLY A 95 18.17 17.34 -6.76
C GLY A 95 17.05 17.50 -5.74
N PHE A 96 17.11 16.79 -4.62
CA PHE A 96 15.99 16.76 -3.65
C PHE A 96 16.01 17.89 -2.62
N HIS A 97 17.14 18.58 -2.46
CA HIS A 97 17.30 19.65 -1.45
C HIS A 97 17.81 20.97 -2.00
N GLY A 98 18.23 21.03 -3.28
CA GLY A 98 18.59 22.26 -3.96
C GLY A 98 17.38 22.96 -4.58
N GLU A 99 17.54 24.25 -4.85
CA GLU A 99 16.53 25.04 -5.56
C GLU A 99 16.37 24.57 -7.01
N PRO A 100 15.16 24.53 -7.59
CA PRO A 100 14.93 24.03 -8.95
C PRO A 100 15.76 24.72 -10.05
N GLY A 101 16.10 26.00 -9.86
CA GLY A 101 16.95 26.75 -10.79
C GLY A 101 18.40 26.23 -10.82
N LEU A 102 18.95 25.87 -9.66
CA LEU A 102 20.29 25.27 -9.55
C LEU A 102 20.31 23.89 -10.21
N VAL A 103 19.28 23.08 -9.99
CA VAL A 103 19.16 21.73 -10.57
C VAL A 103 19.13 21.78 -12.09
N LEU A 104 18.40 22.75 -12.67
CA LEU A 104 18.43 22.98 -14.11
C LEU A 104 19.78 23.42 -14.65
N ALA A 105 20.44 24.36 -13.96
CA ALA A 105 21.75 24.84 -14.37
C ALA A 105 22.75 23.66 -14.39
N ALA A 106 22.72 22.82 -13.36
CA ALA A 106 23.52 21.59 -13.33
C ALA A 106 23.16 20.62 -14.48
N LEU A 107 21.86 20.44 -14.77
CA LEU A 107 21.41 19.63 -15.91
C LEU A 107 21.89 20.16 -17.26
N ALA A 108 22.07 21.47 -17.44
CA ALA A 108 22.54 22.02 -18.71
C ALA A 108 24.03 21.72 -18.96
N GLU A 109 24.84 21.63 -17.91
CA GLU A 109 26.30 21.50 -17.99
C GLU A 109 26.80 20.04 -17.97
N LEU A 110 26.04 19.12 -17.37
CA LEU A 110 26.50 17.76 -17.11
C LEU A 110 26.19 16.82 -18.27
N ALA A 111 27.16 16.00 -18.68
CA ALA A 111 26.99 14.98 -19.72
C ALA A 111 26.67 13.58 -19.17
N ASP A 112 26.95 13.31 -17.88
CA ASP A 112 26.77 11.99 -17.26
C ASP A 112 25.29 11.57 -17.25
N PRO A 113 24.90 10.46 -17.92
CA PRO A 113 23.51 10.02 -17.99
C PRO A 113 22.86 9.71 -16.65
N VAL A 114 23.60 9.12 -15.70
CA VAL A 114 23.08 8.74 -14.38
C VAL A 114 22.78 10.00 -13.58
N VAL A 115 23.72 10.94 -13.53
CA VAL A 115 23.56 12.21 -12.81
C VAL A 115 22.40 13.02 -13.39
N ARG A 116 22.33 13.14 -14.71
CA ARG A 116 21.24 13.85 -15.40
C ARG A 116 19.89 13.22 -15.07
N THR A 117 19.78 11.89 -15.10
CA THR A 117 18.52 11.18 -14.79
C THR A 117 18.08 11.43 -13.34
N VAL A 118 19.01 11.39 -12.38
CA VAL A 118 18.71 11.66 -10.97
C VAL A 118 18.23 13.10 -10.75
N LEU A 119 18.91 14.08 -11.35
CA LEU A 119 18.51 15.48 -11.24
C LEU A 119 17.15 15.74 -11.89
N ALA A 120 16.90 15.17 -13.08
CA ALA A 120 15.61 15.28 -13.75
C ALA A 120 14.47 14.66 -12.93
N ARG A 121 14.71 13.50 -12.29
CA ARG A 121 13.72 12.87 -11.41
C ARG A 121 13.38 13.76 -10.21
N ALA A 122 14.37 14.44 -9.65
CA ALA A 122 14.17 15.27 -8.47
C ALA A 122 13.42 16.58 -8.74
N LEU A 123 13.44 17.08 -10.00
CA LEU A 123 12.65 18.25 -10.41
C LEU A 123 11.13 18.04 -10.31
N GLY A 124 10.65 16.79 -10.30
CA GLY A 124 9.22 16.46 -10.29
C GLY A 124 8.48 17.20 -11.41
N PRO A 125 7.37 17.92 -11.14
CA PRO A 125 6.60 18.62 -12.18
C PRO A 125 7.42 19.58 -13.05
N ALA A 126 8.51 20.15 -12.51
CA ALA A 126 9.36 21.07 -13.27
C ALA A 126 10.20 20.37 -14.36
N ALA A 127 10.25 19.04 -14.39
CA ALA A 127 10.88 18.27 -15.46
C ALA A 127 10.06 18.32 -16.77
N ALA A 128 8.78 18.70 -16.74
CA ALA A 128 7.93 18.73 -17.94
C ALA A 128 8.46 19.64 -19.08
N ARG A 129 9.39 20.56 -18.79
CA ARG A 129 10.07 21.40 -19.80
C ARG A 129 11.23 20.71 -20.53
N LEU A 130 11.61 19.50 -20.12
CA LEU A 130 12.77 18.77 -20.63
C LEU A 130 12.38 17.73 -21.70
N THR A 131 11.26 17.92 -22.39
CA THR A 131 10.80 16.98 -23.44
C THR A 131 11.72 16.93 -24.66
N GLY A 132 12.55 17.96 -24.86
CA GLY A 132 13.58 18.02 -25.92
C GLY A 132 14.98 17.62 -25.47
N ASP A 133 15.14 17.02 -24.28
CA ASP A 133 16.46 16.65 -23.76
C ASP A 133 17.18 15.62 -24.65
N GLY A 134 18.52 15.65 -24.70
CA GLY A 134 19.29 14.67 -25.47
C GLY A 134 19.20 13.24 -24.93
N LEU A 135 18.96 13.08 -23.63
CA LEU A 135 18.91 11.79 -22.96
C LEU A 135 17.48 11.26 -22.84
N ALA A 136 17.24 10.04 -23.30
CA ALA A 136 15.91 9.44 -23.33
C ALA A 136 15.28 9.25 -21.94
N SER A 137 16.06 8.93 -20.90
CA SER A 137 15.55 8.84 -19.52
C SER A 137 15.03 10.18 -18.99
N VAL A 138 15.68 11.30 -19.35
CA VAL A 138 15.23 12.65 -19.00
C VAL A 138 13.97 13.02 -19.78
N ARG A 139 13.94 12.75 -21.10
CA ARG A 139 12.73 12.94 -21.90
C ARG A 139 11.57 12.10 -21.40
N PHE A 140 11.82 10.84 -21.03
CA PHE A 140 10.81 9.95 -20.47
C PHE A 140 10.16 10.57 -19.21
N LEU A 141 10.98 11.05 -18.27
CA LEU A 141 10.49 11.72 -17.07
C LEU A 141 9.71 13.00 -17.42
N ALA A 142 10.20 13.81 -18.37
CA ALA A 142 9.51 15.01 -18.82
C ALA A 142 8.14 14.71 -19.47
N HIS A 143 8.08 13.69 -20.33
CA HIS A 143 6.85 13.21 -20.95
C HIS A 143 5.88 12.66 -19.91
N LEU A 144 6.38 11.97 -18.89
CA LEU A 144 5.57 11.45 -17.79
C LEU A 144 4.94 12.57 -16.95
N GLU A 145 5.71 13.60 -16.60
CA GLU A 145 5.18 14.78 -15.88
C GLU A 145 4.19 15.57 -16.75
N THR A 146 4.45 15.67 -18.05
CA THR A 146 3.52 16.27 -19.01
C THR A 146 2.22 15.47 -19.06
N LEU A 147 2.30 14.14 -19.09
CA LEU A 147 1.13 13.24 -19.13
C LEU A 147 0.22 13.43 -17.92
N ARG A 148 0.79 13.58 -16.71
CA ARG A 148 0.02 13.76 -15.46
C ARG A 148 -0.94 14.96 -15.47
N THR A 149 -0.64 15.98 -16.28
CA THR A 149 -1.45 17.21 -16.38
C THR A 149 -2.11 17.39 -17.74
N ALA A 150 -1.84 16.48 -18.68
CA ALA A 150 -2.32 16.60 -20.06
C ALA A 150 -3.82 16.28 -20.19
N PRO A 151 -4.55 17.01 -21.05
CA PRO A 151 -5.92 16.66 -21.38
C PRO A 151 -5.98 15.37 -22.25
N PRO A 152 -7.12 14.64 -22.24
CA PRO A 152 -7.27 13.36 -22.93
C PRO A 152 -6.82 13.31 -24.40
N PRO A 153 -7.03 14.35 -25.23
CA PRO A 153 -6.59 14.32 -26.63
C PRO A 153 -5.07 14.16 -26.82
N ARG A 154 -4.27 14.55 -25.82
CA ARG A 154 -2.79 14.48 -25.90
C ARG A 154 -2.21 13.15 -25.39
N TRP A 155 -3.01 12.33 -24.74
CA TRP A 155 -2.52 11.10 -24.09
C TRP A 155 -1.86 10.15 -25.08
N ARG A 156 -2.49 9.88 -26.23
CA ARG A 156 -1.94 8.95 -27.24
C ARG A 156 -0.58 9.37 -27.77
N SER A 157 -0.37 10.68 -28.02
CA SER A 157 0.93 11.19 -28.47
C SER A 157 2.00 11.08 -27.39
N LEU A 158 1.63 11.30 -26.12
CA LEU A 158 2.56 11.19 -25.00
C LEU A 158 2.90 9.72 -24.71
N ASP A 159 1.94 8.80 -24.82
CA ASP A 159 2.18 7.36 -24.71
C ASP A 159 3.14 6.88 -25.79
N ALA A 160 3.01 7.38 -27.03
CA ALA A 160 3.94 7.07 -28.11
C ALA A 160 5.36 7.57 -27.78
N ALA A 161 5.51 8.81 -27.34
CA ALA A 161 6.81 9.37 -26.95
C ALA A 161 7.45 8.61 -25.77
N LEU A 162 6.65 8.23 -24.76
CA LEU A 162 7.12 7.42 -23.64
C LEU A 162 7.59 6.04 -24.09
N LEU A 163 6.90 5.40 -25.05
CA LEU A 163 7.33 4.11 -25.61
C LEU A 163 8.61 4.22 -26.42
N ASP A 164 8.79 5.30 -27.18
CA ASP A 164 10.01 5.56 -27.95
C ASP A 164 11.22 5.73 -27.02
N ASP A 165 11.03 6.39 -25.87
CA ASP A 165 12.08 6.59 -24.88
C ASP A 165 12.29 5.38 -23.93
N ALA A 166 11.30 4.49 -23.79
CA ALA A 166 11.27 3.44 -22.76
C ALA A 166 12.47 2.49 -22.78
N ARG A 167 12.94 2.09 -23.98
CA ARG A 167 14.09 1.18 -24.14
C ARG A 167 15.35 1.77 -23.54
N GLU A 168 15.66 3.00 -23.91
CA GLU A 168 16.87 3.66 -23.44
C GLU A 168 16.72 4.10 -21.98
N ALA A 169 15.53 4.54 -21.57
CA ALA A 169 15.23 4.88 -20.19
C ALA A 169 15.45 3.69 -19.24
N ALA A 170 15.16 2.46 -19.67
CA ALA A 170 15.37 1.24 -18.87
C ALA A 170 16.83 1.04 -18.40
N HIS A 171 17.81 1.62 -19.09
CA HIS A 171 19.23 1.49 -18.73
C HIS A 171 19.63 2.44 -17.59
N HIS A 172 18.93 3.57 -17.43
CA HIS A 172 19.34 4.66 -16.53
C HIS A 172 18.33 4.97 -15.44
N LEU A 173 17.08 4.51 -15.61
CA LEU A 173 15.97 4.77 -14.69
C LEU A 173 15.48 3.46 -14.06
N GLU A 174 15.64 3.36 -12.75
CA GLU A 174 14.99 2.34 -11.94
C GLU A 174 13.49 2.67 -11.77
N ASP A 175 12.67 1.63 -11.63
CA ASP A 175 11.23 1.73 -11.32
C ASP A 175 10.36 2.42 -12.39
N VAL A 176 10.76 2.35 -13.67
CA VAL A 176 10.01 2.97 -14.79
C VAL A 176 8.54 2.54 -14.80
N GLY A 177 8.28 1.24 -14.65
CA GLY A 177 6.92 0.69 -14.63
C GLY A 177 6.09 1.23 -13.46
N HIS A 178 6.71 1.42 -12.29
CA HIS A 178 6.05 2.02 -11.13
C HIS A 178 5.66 3.48 -11.36
N LEU A 179 6.61 4.29 -11.83
CA LEU A 179 6.38 5.72 -12.09
C LEU A 179 5.29 5.94 -13.15
N TRP A 180 5.28 5.10 -14.19
CA TRP A 180 4.28 5.16 -15.25
C TRP A 180 2.91 4.67 -14.78
N GLY A 181 2.87 3.57 -14.01
CA GLY A 181 1.65 3.05 -13.41
C GLY A 181 0.95 4.07 -12.52
N ALA A 182 1.70 4.75 -11.65
CA ALA A 182 1.18 5.81 -10.80
C ALA A 182 0.54 6.97 -11.58
N ALA A 183 1.15 7.36 -12.71
CA ALA A 183 0.58 8.40 -13.57
C ALA A 183 -0.73 7.95 -14.24
N LEU A 184 -0.77 6.72 -14.77
CA LEU A 184 -1.97 6.16 -15.41
C LEU A 184 -3.11 5.95 -14.40
N TYR A 185 -2.78 5.55 -13.17
CA TYR A 185 -3.74 5.46 -12.07
C TYR A 185 -4.37 6.80 -11.73
N GLY A 186 -3.56 7.85 -11.56
CA GLY A 186 -4.04 9.21 -11.31
C GLY A 186 -4.97 9.75 -12.41
N LEU A 187 -4.79 9.28 -13.65
CA LEU A 187 -5.62 9.63 -14.80
C LEU A 187 -6.83 8.68 -15.01
N GLY A 188 -6.99 7.64 -14.20
CA GLY A 188 -8.08 6.66 -14.33
C GLY A 188 -7.99 5.77 -15.59
N ARG A 189 -6.78 5.59 -16.17
CA ARG A 189 -6.54 5.00 -17.49
C ARG A 189 -6.36 3.48 -17.50
N GLU A 190 -7.18 2.74 -16.74
CA GLU A 190 -7.04 1.29 -16.55
C GLU A 190 -6.86 0.48 -17.86
N HIS A 191 -7.76 0.64 -18.83
CA HIS A 191 -7.72 -0.14 -20.07
C HIS A 191 -6.51 0.21 -20.95
N ASP A 192 -6.10 1.49 -20.94
CA ASP A 192 -4.90 1.92 -21.64
C ASP A 192 -3.64 1.31 -20.99
N THR A 193 -3.63 1.19 -19.66
CA THR A 193 -2.56 0.48 -18.93
C THR A 193 -2.42 -0.94 -19.44
N TYR A 194 -3.53 -1.67 -19.64
CA TYR A 194 -3.46 -3.05 -20.14
C TYR A 194 -2.90 -3.13 -21.57
N ALA A 195 -3.30 -2.18 -22.43
CA ALA A 195 -2.76 -2.09 -23.77
C ALA A 195 -1.26 -1.77 -23.77
N LEU A 196 -0.81 -0.88 -22.88
CA LEU A 196 0.62 -0.54 -22.72
C LEU A 196 1.42 -1.73 -22.18
N VAL A 197 0.91 -2.44 -21.16
CA VAL A 197 1.51 -3.67 -20.65
C VAL A 197 1.70 -4.69 -21.78
N ALA A 198 0.68 -4.92 -22.60
CA ALA A 198 0.77 -5.86 -23.72
C ALA A 198 1.87 -5.46 -24.72
N ARG A 199 2.00 -4.16 -25.04
CA ARG A 199 3.04 -3.65 -25.94
C ARG A 199 4.45 -3.79 -25.36
N LEU A 200 4.63 -3.44 -24.08
CA LEU A 200 5.92 -3.50 -23.39
C LEU A 200 6.37 -4.95 -23.18
N LEU A 201 5.46 -5.87 -22.82
CA LEU A 201 5.80 -7.28 -22.64
C LEU A 201 6.24 -7.97 -23.94
N ALA A 202 5.70 -7.54 -25.08
CA ALA A 202 6.03 -8.07 -26.40
C ALA A 202 7.47 -7.76 -26.82
N ASP A 203 8.05 -6.67 -26.35
CA ASP A 203 9.44 -6.28 -26.65
C ASP A 203 10.39 -6.73 -25.53
N PRO A 204 11.37 -7.62 -25.82
CA PRO A 204 12.35 -8.06 -24.83
C PRO A 204 13.08 -6.94 -24.09
N ALA A 205 13.30 -5.79 -24.74
CA ALA A 205 14.03 -4.66 -24.14
C ALA A 205 13.21 -3.86 -23.12
N THR A 206 11.88 -3.95 -23.17
CA THR A 206 10.98 -3.20 -22.25
C THR A 206 10.10 -4.12 -21.41
N ARG A 207 10.35 -5.43 -21.46
CA ARG A 207 9.54 -6.43 -20.78
C ARG A 207 9.46 -6.26 -19.27
N ASP A 208 10.58 -5.90 -18.63
CA ASP A 208 10.60 -5.67 -17.19
C ASP A 208 9.77 -4.43 -16.80
N ILE A 209 9.79 -3.38 -17.63
CA ILE A 209 8.89 -2.22 -17.48
C ILE A 209 7.43 -2.66 -17.60
N GLY A 210 7.11 -3.50 -18.59
CA GLY A 210 5.76 -4.03 -18.79
C GLY A 210 5.29 -4.90 -17.62
N ALA A 211 6.18 -5.70 -17.04
CA ALA A 211 5.90 -6.53 -15.88
C ALA A 211 5.66 -5.69 -14.61
N ASP A 212 6.51 -4.69 -14.36
CA ASP A 212 6.34 -3.77 -13.23
C ASP A 212 5.04 -2.95 -13.38
N LEU A 213 4.75 -2.45 -14.59
CA LEU A 213 3.50 -1.75 -14.88
C LEU A 213 2.27 -2.65 -14.65
N ALA A 214 2.35 -3.93 -15.03
CA ALA A 214 1.30 -4.91 -14.77
C ALA A 214 1.10 -5.17 -13.27
N ARG A 215 2.21 -5.23 -12.51
CA ARG A 215 2.20 -5.38 -11.06
C ARG A 215 1.51 -4.21 -10.39
N GLU A 216 1.86 -2.97 -10.75
CA GLU A 216 1.18 -1.78 -10.22
C GLU A 216 -0.31 -1.78 -10.56
N ALA A 217 -0.66 -2.14 -11.81
CA ALA A 217 -2.05 -2.22 -12.21
C ALA A 217 -2.85 -3.21 -11.35
N CYS A 218 -2.24 -4.34 -10.96
CA CYS A 218 -2.85 -5.31 -10.06
C CYS A 218 -3.08 -4.76 -8.64
N HIS A 219 -2.19 -3.89 -8.16
CA HIS A 219 -2.34 -3.21 -6.87
C HIS A 219 -3.37 -2.08 -6.91
N ASP A 220 -3.60 -1.48 -8.07
CA ASP A 220 -4.47 -0.30 -8.20
C ASP A 220 -5.91 -0.66 -8.56
N TRP A 221 -6.10 -1.56 -9.53
CA TRP A 221 -7.41 -1.93 -10.09
C TRP A 221 -7.78 -3.36 -9.78
N ARG A 222 -9.02 -3.59 -9.34
CA ARG A 222 -9.51 -4.94 -8.99
C ARG A 222 -9.63 -5.88 -10.19
N ALA A 223 -9.86 -5.34 -11.38
CA ALA A 223 -10.01 -6.14 -12.59
C ALA A 223 -8.66 -6.49 -13.27
N ALA A 224 -7.57 -5.77 -12.93
CA ALA A 224 -6.27 -5.95 -13.57
C ALA A 224 -5.72 -7.37 -13.49
N PRO A 225 -5.78 -8.07 -12.34
CA PRO A 225 -5.32 -9.45 -12.27
C PRO A 225 -6.02 -10.37 -13.27
N VAL A 226 -7.33 -10.18 -13.51
CA VAL A 226 -8.07 -10.99 -14.48
C VAL A 226 -7.61 -10.67 -15.90
N GLY A 227 -7.47 -9.40 -16.25
CA GLY A 227 -7.08 -8.98 -17.60
C GLY A 227 -5.62 -9.28 -17.95
N LEU A 228 -4.71 -9.21 -16.98
CA LEU A 228 -3.27 -9.24 -17.21
C LEU A 228 -2.63 -10.61 -16.98
N LEU A 229 -3.22 -11.47 -16.14
CA LEU A 229 -2.63 -12.78 -15.82
C LEU A 229 -2.33 -13.64 -17.06
N PRO A 230 -3.21 -13.75 -18.08
CA PRO A 230 -2.90 -14.51 -19.29
C PRO A 230 -1.69 -13.97 -20.05
N LEU A 231 -1.52 -12.63 -20.10
CA LEU A 231 -0.38 -11.99 -20.75
C LEU A 231 0.92 -12.29 -20.01
N LEU A 232 0.89 -12.19 -18.68
CA LEU A 232 2.05 -12.48 -17.83
C LEU A 232 2.50 -13.93 -17.97
N VAL A 233 1.58 -14.89 -17.95
CA VAL A 233 1.88 -16.33 -18.13
C VAL A 233 2.51 -16.61 -19.49
N ARG A 234 1.95 -16.03 -20.56
CA ARG A 234 2.47 -16.19 -21.93
C ARG A 234 3.93 -15.75 -22.03
N HIS A 235 4.27 -14.59 -21.47
CA HIS A 235 5.62 -14.03 -21.59
C HIS A 235 6.61 -14.62 -20.59
N HIS A 236 6.16 -15.05 -19.40
CA HIS A 236 7.01 -15.76 -18.44
C HIS A 236 7.54 -17.09 -19.01
N SER A 237 6.72 -17.80 -19.79
CA SER A 237 7.11 -19.04 -20.46
C SER A 237 8.21 -18.83 -21.52
N GLN A 238 8.38 -17.60 -22.01
CA GLN A 238 9.40 -17.25 -23.01
C GLN A 238 10.75 -16.87 -22.38
N ARG A 239 10.72 -16.17 -21.24
CA ARG A 239 11.91 -15.78 -20.48
C ARG A 239 11.50 -15.38 -19.06
N ILE A 240 12.13 -16.00 -18.07
CA ILE A 240 11.88 -15.71 -16.65
C ILE A 240 12.74 -14.51 -16.24
N THR A 241 12.09 -13.43 -15.82
CA THR A 241 12.75 -12.29 -15.16
C THR A 241 12.17 -12.11 -13.75
N PRO A 242 12.95 -11.55 -12.79
CA PRO A 242 12.43 -11.26 -11.46
C PRO A 242 11.18 -10.36 -11.45
N ALA A 243 11.10 -9.40 -12.38
CA ALA A 243 9.94 -8.52 -12.53
C ALA A 243 8.68 -9.31 -12.94
N LEU A 244 8.80 -10.20 -13.92
CA LEU A 244 7.69 -11.09 -14.34
C LEU A 244 7.23 -12.01 -13.21
N GLY A 245 8.17 -12.62 -12.49
CA GLY A 245 7.84 -13.48 -11.34
C GLY A 245 7.08 -12.73 -10.25
N LYS A 246 7.51 -11.50 -9.94
CA LYS A 246 6.82 -10.61 -8.98
C LYS A 246 5.42 -10.21 -9.47
N ALA A 247 5.27 -9.88 -10.75
CA ALA A 247 3.98 -9.52 -11.33
C ALA A 247 2.99 -10.70 -11.31
N LEU A 248 3.45 -11.90 -11.67
CA LEU A 248 2.66 -13.13 -11.59
C LEU A 248 2.25 -13.46 -10.16
N ALA A 249 3.18 -13.36 -9.21
CA ALA A 249 2.89 -13.60 -7.81
C ALA A 249 1.84 -12.61 -7.27
N THR A 250 1.91 -11.34 -7.67
CA THR A 250 0.89 -10.34 -7.32
C THR A 250 -0.46 -10.65 -7.97
N ALA A 251 -0.51 -10.91 -9.28
CA ALA A 251 -1.77 -11.22 -9.97
C ALA A 251 -2.48 -12.45 -9.36
N SER A 252 -1.69 -13.44 -8.91
CA SER A 252 -2.18 -14.66 -8.27
C SER A 252 -2.81 -14.45 -6.89
N ILE A 253 -2.64 -13.27 -6.27
CA ILE A 253 -3.34 -12.92 -5.03
C ILE A 253 -4.85 -12.79 -5.27
N SER A 254 -5.28 -12.42 -6.48
CA SER A 254 -6.69 -12.20 -6.76
C SER A 254 -7.47 -13.50 -6.91
N GLU A 255 -8.46 -13.72 -6.04
CA GLU A 255 -9.35 -14.88 -6.12
C GLU A 255 -10.15 -14.91 -7.43
N ALA A 256 -10.46 -13.75 -7.99
CA ALA A 256 -11.15 -13.66 -9.27
C ALA A 256 -10.26 -14.17 -10.41
N ALA A 257 -9.01 -13.70 -10.48
CA ALA A 257 -8.05 -14.17 -11.48
C ALA A 257 -7.78 -15.66 -11.35
N MET A 258 -7.62 -16.15 -10.11
CA MET A 258 -7.38 -17.57 -9.86
C MET A 258 -8.54 -18.47 -10.26
N ARG A 259 -9.79 -18.04 -10.05
CA ARG A 259 -10.96 -18.79 -10.51
C ARG A 259 -11.08 -18.79 -12.04
N THR A 260 -10.78 -17.68 -12.70
CA THR A 260 -10.92 -17.56 -14.16
C THR A 260 -9.77 -18.21 -14.94
N HIS A 261 -8.55 -18.09 -14.42
CA HIS A 261 -7.32 -18.40 -15.16
C HIS A 261 -6.36 -19.32 -14.41
N GLY A 262 -6.73 -19.86 -13.25
CA GLY A 262 -5.82 -20.66 -12.41
C GLY A 262 -5.21 -21.87 -13.11
N ALA A 263 -5.90 -22.45 -14.10
CA ALA A 263 -5.34 -23.54 -14.91
C ALA A 263 -4.08 -23.13 -15.69
N LEU A 264 -3.97 -21.86 -16.12
CA LEU A 264 -2.81 -21.35 -16.84
C LEU A 264 -1.54 -21.33 -15.96
N LEU A 265 -1.70 -21.29 -14.64
CA LEU A 265 -0.60 -21.24 -13.69
C LEU A 265 -0.08 -22.62 -13.29
N ALA A 266 -0.79 -23.70 -13.63
CA ALA A 266 -0.39 -25.07 -13.27
C ALA A 266 0.96 -25.47 -13.87
N GLU A 267 1.33 -24.88 -15.02
CA GLU A 267 2.56 -25.19 -15.75
C GLU A 267 3.67 -24.15 -15.52
N VAL A 268 3.40 -23.11 -14.74
CA VAL A 268 4.35 -22.01 -14.52
C VAL A 268 5.01 -22.16 -13.16
N PRO A 269 6.34 -22.35 -13.08
CA PRO A 269 7.04 -22.34 -11.81
C PRO A 269 7.05 -20.90 -11.27
N PHE A 270 6.25 -20.63 -10.24
CA PHE A 270 6.33 -19.41 -9.44
C PHE A 270 6.09 -19.76 -7.97
N THR A 271 6.62 -18.94 -7.06
CA THR A 271 6.35 -19.11 -5.63
C THR A 271 5.08 -18.34 -5.29
N PRO A 272 3.96 -19.01 -4.95
CA PRO A 272 2.76 -18.31 -4.51
C PRO A 272 3.08 -17.54 -3.24
N THR A 273 2.54 -16.33 -3.11
CA THR A 273 2.61 -15.63 -1.83
C THR A 273 1.68 -16.32 -0.84
N THR A 274 2.25 -17.17 0.01
CA THR A 274 1.49 -17.87 1.05
C THR A 274 1.02 -16.90 2.11
N ARG A 275 -0.30 -16.86 2.34
CA ARG A 275 -0.90 -16.20 3.49
C ARG A 275 -0.51 -16.97 4.76
N ALA A 276 -0.03 -16.29 5.79
CA ALA A 276 0.00 -16.86 7.13
C ALA A 276 -1.44 -17.21 7.50
N ARG A 277 -1.74 -18.52 7.59
CA ARG A 277 -3.09 -19.01 7.90
C ARG A 277 -3.46 -18.44 9.28
N ARG A 278 -4.47 -17.58 9.35
CA ARG A 278 -5.10 -17.24 10.64
C ARG A 278 -5.63 -18.56 11.19
N ILE A 279 -4.96 -19.08 12.23
CA ILE A 279 -5.42 -20.24 12.97
C ILE A 279 -6.77 -19.82 13.55
N PRO A 280 -7.88 -20.50 13.21
CA PRO A 280 -9.14 -20.24 13.87
C PRO A 280 -8.93 -20.41 15.37
N SER A 281 -9.31 -19.41 16.15
CA SER A 281 -9.45 -19.57 17.60
C SER A 281 -10.25 -20.85 17.84
N THR A 282 -9.70 -21.78 18.63
CA THR A 282 -10.46 -22.93 19.11
C THR A 282 -11.77 -22.41 19.70
N ALA A 283 -12.90 -22.89 19.19
CA ALA A 283 -14.22 -22.47 19.63
C ALA A 283 -14.42 -22.98 21.07
N THR A 284 -14.29 -22.08 22.04
CA THR A 284 -14.68 -22.35 23.42
C THR A 284 -16.20 -22.29 23.47
N SER A 285 -16.86 -23.43 23.67
CA SER A 285 -18.31 -23.50 23.85
C SER A 285 -18.67 -23.09 25.28
N TYR A 286 -19.61 -22.17 25.45
CA TYR A 286 -20.18 -21.78 26.74
C TYR A 286 -21.59 -22.34 26.87
N ASP A 287 -21.97 -22.84 28.04
CA ASP A 287 -23.38 -23.05 28.40
C ASP A 287 -23.96 -21.79 29.08
N SER A 288 -25.30 -21.70 29.17
CA SER A 288 -26.00 -20.53 29.73
C SER A 288 -25.55 -20.23 31.18
N ALA A 289 -25.38 -21.25 32.00
CA ALA A 289 -24.97 -21.11 33.41
C ALA A 289 -23.56 -20.51 33.54
N SER A 290 -22.60 -21.03 32.77
CA SER A 290 -21.21 -20.54 32.75
C SER A 290 -21.12 -19.14 32.15
N ALA A 291 -21.89 -18.85 31.10
CA ALA A 291 -22.00 -17.53 30.51
C ALA A 291 -22.55 -16.49 31.51
N ALA A 292 -23.61 -16.86 32.24
CA ALA A 292 -24.22 -15.99 33.25
C ALA A 292 -23.26 -15.72 34.43
N ALA A 293 -22.59 -16.76 34.94
CA ALA A 293 -21.61 -16.63 36.01
C ALA A 293 -20.43 -15.73 35.60
N LEU A 294 -19.93 -15.91 34.37
CA LEU A 294 -18.85 -15.08 33.84
C LEU A 294 -19.26 -13.61 33.74
N LEU A 295 -20.45 -13.30 33.20
CA LEU A 295 -20.95 -11.93 33.09
C LEU A 295 -21.25 -11.28 34.45
N ALA A 296 -21.70 -12.06 35.44
CA ALA A 296 -21.92 -11.58 36.80
C ALA A 296 -20.62 -11.04 37.45
N ALA A 297 -19.48 -11.69 37.14
CA ALA A 297 -18.15 -11.26 37.58
C ALA A 297 -17.60 -10.04 36.82
N ARG A 298 -18.28 -9.60 35.74
CA ARG A 298 -17.86 -8.44 34.94
C ARG A 298 -18.62 -7.17 35.32
N PRO A 299 -17.99 -5.99 35.16
CA PRO A 299 -18.68 -4.71 35.34
C PRO A 299 -19.77 -4.52 34.29
N VAL A 300 -20.75 -3.66 34.58
CA VAL A 300 -21.82 -3.29 33.63
C VAL A 300 -21.23 -2.52 32.44
N GLY A 301 -20.32 -1.59 32.70
CA GLY A 301 -19.60 -0.79 31.70
C GLY A 301 -18.50 -1.54 30.95
N ILE A 302 -18.67 -2.84 30.69
CA ILE A 302 -17.67 -3.64 29.98
C ILE A 302 -17.57 -3.18 28.52
N THR A 303 -16.34 -2.90 28.10
CA THR A 303 -16.03 -2.37 26.76
C THR A 303 -15.33 -3.40 25.88
N ARG A 304 -14.78 -4.46 26.49
CA ARG A 304 -14.13 -5.58 25.81
C ARG A 304 -14.42 -6.87 26.55
N LEU A 305 -14.78 -7.90 25.80
CA LEU A 305 -14.99 -9.23 26.30
C LEU A 305 -14.52 -10.22 25.24
N ALA A 306 -13.58 -11.09 25.61
CA ALA A 306 -13.19 -12.20 24.75
C ALA A 306 -14.38 -13.18 24.64
N HIS A 307 -14.60 -13.75 23.46
CA HIS A 307 -15.72 -14.66 23.19
C HIS A 307 -17.10 -14.07 23.48
N ALA A 308 -17.26 -12.75 23.29
CA ALA A 308 -18.52 -12.07 23.56
C ALA A 308 -19.68 -12.70 22.76
N SER A 309 -19.45 -13.05 21.49
CA SER A 309 -20.46 -13.69 20.67
C SER A 309 -20.99 -14.99 21.27
N GLU A 310 -20.08 -15.88 21.66
CA GLU A 310 -20.39 -17.22 22.17
C GLU A 310 -21.11 -17.15 23.53
N ILE A 311 -20.68 -16.22 24.40
CA ILE A 311 -21.30 -16.00 25.71
C ILE A 311 -22.74 -15.50 25.57
N TYR A 312 -22.98 -14.49 24.72
CA TYR A 312 -24.33 -13.93 24.56
C TYR A 312 -25.24 -14.79 23.70
N GLU A 313 -24.71 -15.58 22.76
CA GLU A 313 -25.47 -16.61 22.04
C GLU A 313 -26.05 -17.64 23.01
N ALA A 314 -25.20 -18.21 23.88
CA ALA A 314 -25.64 -19.20 24.86
C ALA A 314 -26.75 -18.68 25.78
N LEU A 315 -26.68 -17.41 26.17
CA LEU A 315 -27.71 -16.78 27.00
C LEU A 315 -29.02 -16.53 26.23
N LEU A 316 -28.93 -16.04 24.99
CA LEU A 316 -30.10 -15.74 24.15
C LEU A 316 -30.81 -17.00 23.66
N ASP A 317 -30.10 -18.13 23.59
CA ASP A 317 -30.67 -19.45 23.28
C ASP A 317 -31.47 -20.02 24.45
N ASP A 318 -31.07 -19.70 25.69
CA ASP A 318 -31.74 -20.15 26.92
C ASP A 318 -32.91 -19.24 27.33
N GLY A 319 -32.87 -17.94 27.00
CA GLY A 319 -33.97 -17.04 27.29
C GLY A 319 -33.66 -15.55 27.10
N PRO A 320 -34.59 -14.66 27.51
CA PRO A 320 -34.36 -13.22 27.45
C PRO A 320 -33.24 -12.81 28.42
N LEU A 321 -32.40 -11.87 27.97
CA LEU A 321 -31.35 -11.31 28.81
C LEU A 321 -31.94 -10.54 30.00
N THR A 322 -31.32 -10.67 31.16
CA THR A 322 -31.57 -9.77 32.29
C THR A 322 -31.19 -8.34 31.95
N PHE A 323 -31.73 -7.36 32.67
CA PHE A 323 -31.38 -5.94 32.47
C PHE A 323 -29.87 -5.69 32.53
N ARG A 324 -29.17 -6.35 33.46
CA ARG A 324 -27.71 -6.23 33.60
C ARG A 324 -26.97 -6.76 32.38
N GLN A 325 -27.34 -7.96 31.91
CA GLN A 325 -26.73 -8.58 30.73
C GLN A 325 -27.01 -7.77 29.46
N ALA A 326 -28.23 -7.23 29.33
CA ALA A 326 -28.60 -6.33 28.23
C ALA A 326 -27.75 -5.05 28.25
N ALA A 327 -27.54 -4.43 29.42
CA ALA A 327 -26.68 -3.26 29.54
C ALA A 327 -25.21 -3.55 29.18
N GLN A 328 -24.69 -4.72 29.55
CA GLN A 328 -23.35 -5.16 29.16
C GLN A 328 -23.24 -5.40 27.64
N LEU A 329 -24.24 -6.04 27.02
CA LEU A 329 -24.30 -6.23 25.57
C LEU A 329 -24.39 -4.89 24.83
N TYR A 330 -25.20 -3.96 25.34
CA TYR A 330 -25.31 -2.61 24.80
C TYR A 330 -23.96 -1.90 24.78
N ASN A 331 -23.20 -1.95 25.88
CA ASN A 331 -21.88 -1.31 25.97
C ASN A 331 -20.87 -1.93 24.98
N LEU A 332 -20.89 -3.26 24.81
CA LEU A 332 -20.06 -3.92 23.79
C LEU A 332 -20.48 -3.56 22.36
N THR A 333 -21.77 -3.25 22.15
CA THR A 333 -22.34 -2.96 20.82
C THR A 333 -22.22 -1.48 20.42
N PHE A 334 -22.21 -0.53 21.36
CA PHE A 334 -22.31 0.91 21.04
C PHE A 334 -21.15 1.77 21.54
N HIS A 335 -20.09 1.18 22.10
CA HIS A 335 -18.99 1.97 22.63
C HIS A 335 -18.07 2.54 21.54
N HIS A 336 -17.32 1.69 20.82
CA HIS A 336 -16.37 2.13 19.80
C HIS A 336 -16.21 1.09 18.67
N PRO A 337 -15.91 1.54 17.43
CA PRO A 337 -15.70 0.65 16.30
C PRO A 337 -14.61 -0.39 16.56
N CYS A 338 -15.00 -1.65 16.65
CA CYS A 338 -14.09 -2.76 16.87
C CYS A 338 -14.74 -4.10 16.51
N ARG A 339 -13.93 -5.16 16.54
CA ARG A 339 -14.40 -6.54 16.36
C ARG A 339 -15.55 -6.91 17.28
N SER A 340 -15.43 -6.64 18.59
CA SER A 340 -16.49 -6.98 19.56
C SER A 340 -17.82 -6.32 19.21
N GLN A 341 -17.78 -5.10 18.68
CA GLN A 341 -18.96 -4.37 18.27
C GLN A 341 -19.71 -5.08 17.13
N ALA A 342 -18.97 -5.50 16.11
CA ALA A 342 -19.53 -6.19 14.95
C ALA A 342 -20.10 -7.58 15.30
N GLU A 343 -19.45 -8.28 16.23
CA GLU A 343 -19.90 -9.57 16.75
C GLU A 343 -21.17 -9.44 17.62
N CYS A 344 -21.30 -8.36 18.40
CA CYS A 344 -22.43 -8.13 19.31
C CYS A 344 -23.66 -7.51 18.63
N ALA A 345 -23.50 -6.74 17.55
CA ALA A 345 -24.59 -6.12 16.81
C ALA A 345 -25.76 -7.07 16.43
N PRO A 346 -25.53 -8.26 15.83
CA PRO A 346 -26.62 -9.20 15.53
C PRO A 346 -27.31 -9.73 16.79
N LEU A 347 -26.58 -9.87 17.90
CA LEU A 347 -27.13 -10.33 19.18
C LEU A 347 -27.99 -9.26 19.84
N TRP A 348 -27.57 -7.99 19.73
CA TRP A 348 -28.40 -6.86 20.16
C TRP A 348 -29.67 -6.76 19.33
N LEU A 349 -29.60 -6.97 18.01
CA LEU A 349 -30.80 -7.03 17.15
C LEU A 349 -31.76 -8.14 17.59
N ARG A 350 -31.24 -9.34 17.90
CA ARG A 350 -32.04 -10.46 18.40
C ARG A 350 -32.72 -10.14 19.73
N HIS A 351 -32.03 -9.43 20.62
CA HIS A 351 -32.57 -9.03 21.92
C HIS A 351 -33.57 -7.87 21.86
N ALA A 352 -33.20 -6.76 21.22
CA ALA A 352 -33.97 -5.51 21.20
C ALA A 352 -35.02 -5.46 20.07
N GLY A 353 -34.94 -6.37 19.11
CA GLY A 353 -35.85 -6.47 17.99
C GLY A 353 -35.61 -5.43 16.88
N PRO A 354 -36.50 -5.39 15.87
CA PRO A 354 -36.30 -4.60 14.64
C PRO A 354 -36.16 -3.09 14.85
N SER A 355 -36.66 -2.54 15.96
CA SER A 355 -36.53 -1.11 16.28
C SER A 355 -35.08 -0.67 16.49
N ALA A 356 -34.17 -1.59 16.84
CA ALA A 356 -32.74 -1.31 16.99
C ALA A 356 -32.00 -1.21 15.64
N LEU A 357 -32.60 -1.70 14.54
CA LEU A 357 -31.95 -1.85 13.24
C LEU A 357 -31.39 -0.52 12.69
N PRO A 358 -32.13 0.61 12.65
CA PRO A 358 -31.59 1.85 12.08
C PRO A 358 -30.31 2.31 12.77
N ARG A 359 -30.25 2.17 14.10
CA ARG A 359 -29.09 2.56 14.91
C ARG A 359 -27.89 1.64 14.67
N LEU A 360 -28.13 0.33 14.55
CA LEU A 360 -27.08 -0.64 14.24
C LEU A 360 -26.50 -0.40 12.84
N LEU A 361 -27.35 -0.16 11.84
CA LEU A 361 -26.88 0.11 10.48
C LEU A 361 -26.09 1.43 10.40
N ALA A 362 -26.59 2.51 11.00
CA ALA A 362 -25.88 3.79 11.06
C ALA A 362 -24.50 3.69 11.72
N LEU A 363 -24.33 2.70 12.61
CA LEU A 363 -23.07 2.43 13.29
C LEU A 363 -22.13 1.55 12.45
N MET A 364 -22.64 0.59 11.67
CA MET A 364 -21.82 -0.39 10.95
C MET A 364 -21.46 0.05 9.53
N THR A 365 -22.39 0.66 8.78
CA THR A 365 -22.20 0.95 7.35
C THR A 365 -21.06 1.94 7.04
N PRO A 366 -20.75 2.95 7.89
CA PRO A 366 -19.63 3.85 7.63
C PRO A 366 -18.25 3.16 7.64
N HIS A 367 -18.15 1.98 8.25
CA HIS A 367 -16.88 1.29 8.46
C HIS A 367 -16.69 0.05 7.57
N LEU A 368 -17.56 -0.18 6.58
CA LEU A 368 -17.45 -1.37 5.72
C LEU A 368 -16.18 -1.38 4.87
N ALA A 369 -15.65 -0.22 4.52
CA ALA A 369 -14.40 -0.07 3.77
C ALA A 369 -13.16 0.04 4.66
N ASP A 370 -13.31 -0.05 5.99
CA ASP A 370 -12.19 -0.01 6.92
C ASP A 370 -11.46 -1.37 6.94
N TYR A 371 -10.14 -1.36 6.71
CA TYR A 371 -9.36 -2.60 6.63
C TYR A 371 -9.18 -3.30 7.98
N ALA A 372 -9.27 -2.57 9.10
CA ALA A 372 -9.09 -3.11 10.44
C ALA A 372 -10.39 -3.75 10.97
N VAL A 373 -11.55 -3.18 10.63
CA VAL A 373 -12.85 -3.59 11.20
C VAL A 373 -13.91 -4.00 10.19
N GLY A 374 -13.77 -3.65 8.91
CA GLY A 374 -14.79 -3.84 7.87
C GLY A 374 -15.16 -5.30 7.64
N GLU A 375 -14.19 -6.23 7.64
CA GLU A 375 -14.46 -7.67 7.55
C GLU A 375 -15.42 -8.15 8.64
N TYR A 376 -15.23 -7.68 9.87
CA TYR A 376 -16.09 -8.06 11.00
C TYR A 376 -17.48 -7.47 10.84
N TYR A 377 -17.61 -6.22 10.42
CA TYR A 377 -18.92 -5.61 10.17
C TYR A 377 -19.69 -6.31 9.06
N LEU A 378 -19.03 -6.69 7.97
CA LEU A 378 -19.63 -7.48 6.90
C LEU A 378 -20.10 -8.85 7.42
N ALA A 379 -19.32 -9.50 8.27
CA ALA A 379 -19.74 -10.74 8.94
C ALA A 379 -20.95 -10.52 9.87
N GLY A 380 -20.98 -9.42 10.63
CA GLY A 380 -22.13 -9.03 11.45
C GLY A 380 -23.39 -8.80 10.62
N LEU A 381 -23.29 -8.05 9.51
CA LEU A 381 -24.39 -7.85 8.57
C LEU A 381 -24.87 -9.16 7.94
N ALA A 382 -23.94 -10.07 7.61
CA ALA A 382 -24.29 -11.41 7.13
C ALA A 382 -25.11 -12.18 8.16
N ARG A 383 -24.76 -12.11 9.44
CA ARG A 383 -25.48 -12.75 10.56
C ARG A 383 -26.85 -12.13 10.82
N MET A 384 -27.04 -10.84 10.53
CA MET A 384 -28.35 -10.19 10.58
C MET A 384 -29.28 -10.64 9.43
N GLY A 385 -28.73 -11.26 8.38
CA GLY A 385 -29.48 -11.83 7.26
C GLY A 385 -30.38 -10.79 6.57
N GLY A 386 -31.62 -11.18 6.29
CA GLY A 386 -32.60 -10.32 5.62
C GLY A 386 -32.90 -9.00 6.32
N HIS A 387 -32.67 -8.89 7.64
CA HIS A 387 -32.84 -7.63 8.36
C HIS A 387 -31.84 -6.56 7.92
N ALA A 388 -30.65 -6.94 7.43
CA ALA A 388 -29.64 -6.01 6.94
C ALA A 388 -29.85 -5.57 5.48
N ARG A 389 -31.02 -5.83 4.86
CA ARG A 389 -31.36 -5.34 3.51
C ARG A 389 -31.10 -3.84 3.29
N PRO A 390 -31.37 -2.93 4.24
CA PRO A 390 -31.08 -1.51 4.02
C PRO A 390 -29.58 -1.19 3.85
N ALA A 391 -28.66 -2.09 4.25
CA ALA A 391 -27.21 -1.93 4.03
C ALA A 391 -26.74 -2.44 2.65
N LEU A 392 -27.62 -3.05 1.84
CA LEU A 392 -27.25 -3.55 0.52
C LEU A 392 -26.62 -2.51 -0.41
N PRO A 393 -27.08 -1.24 -0.45
CA PRO A 393 -26.43 -0.21 -1.26
C PRO A 393 -24.95 -0.03 -0.89
N ASP A 394 -24.62 0.06 0.40
CA ASP A 394 -23.24 0.24 0.87
C ASP A 394 -22.37 -1.00 0.60
N VAL A 395 -22.91 -2.20 0.85
CA VAL A 395 -22.22 -3.47 0.55
C VAL A 395 -21.99 -3.63 -0.96
N THR A 396 -22.96 -3.24 -1.78
CA THR A 396 -22.86 -3.33 -3.24
C THR A 396 -21.87 -2.30 -3.78
N ALA A 397 -21.91 -1.07 -3.27
CA ALA A 397 -20.92 -0.05 -3.59
C ALA A 397 -19.50 -0.54 -3.27
N LEU A 398 -19.29 -1.20 -2.13
CA LEU A 398 -18.01 -1.81 -1.78
C LEU A 398 -17.57 -2.91 -2.75
N ILE A 399 -18.49 -3.76 -3.22
CA ILE A 399 -18.20 -4.83 -4.19
C ILE A 399 -17.85 -4.25 -5.56
N ASP A 400 -18.60 -3.24 -6.00
CA ASP A 400 -18.53 -2.67 -7.33
C ASP A 400 -17.40 -1.62 -7.47
N ARG A 401 -16.66 -1.33 -6.39
CA ARG A 401 -15.47 -0.48 -6.47
C ARG A 401 -14.52 -1.03 -7.52
N ARG A 402 -14.09 -0.12 -8.39
CA ARG A 402 -13.11 -0.38 -9.44
C ARG A 402 -11.68 -0.40 -8.91
N THR A 403 -11.39 0.48 -7.96
CA THR A 403 -10.06 0.64 -7.35
C THR A 403 -9.99 0.00 -5.97
N ARG A 404 -8.78 -0.46 -5.61
CA ARG A 404 -8.52 -1.03 -4.29
C ARG A 404 -8.54 0.05 -3.21
N ILE A 405 -8.80 -0.36 -1.97
CA ILE A 405 -8.70 0.53 -0.82
C ILE A 405 -7.22 0.65 -0.44
N PRO A 406 -6.62 1.85 -0.46
CA PRO A 406 -5.25 2.02 0.00
C PRO A 406 -5.19 1.75 1.51
N VAL A 407 -4.24 0.93 1.94
CA VAL A 407 -4.01 0.61 3.35
C VAL A 407 -2.57 0.92 3.67
N ASN A 408 -2.28 1.54 4.82
CA ASN A 408 -0.89 1.74 5.24
C ASN A 408 -0.38 0.48 5.97
N ASP A 409 -0.26 -0.63 5.24
CA ASP A 409 0.33 -1.89 5.74
C ASP A 409 1.79 -2.02 5.25
N SER A 410 2.49 -3.04 5.73
CA SER A 410 3.89 -3.33 5.45
C SER A 410 4.26 -3.43 3.97
N THR A 411 3.37 -3.90 3.08
CA THR A 411 3.63 -4.05 1.64
C THR A 411 2.36 -3.92 0.80
N ARG A 412 2.47 -3.41 -0.44
CA ARG A 412 1.33 -3.36 -1.40
C ARG A 412 0.68 -4.72 -1.67
N ASP A 413 1.46 -5.81 -1.66
CA ASP A 413 0.91 -7.17 -1.81
C ASP A 413 0.08 -7.59 -0.58
N ALA A 414 0.43 -7.13 0.63
CA ALA A 414 -0.38 -7.32 1.83
C ALA A 414 -1.68 -6.50 1.78
N GLU A 415 -1.59 -5.24 1.35
CA GLU A 415 -2.76 -4.38 1.12
C GLU A 415 -3.74 -5.02 0.14
N MET A 416 -3.24 -5.54 -0.98
CA MET A 416 -4.04 -6.26 -1.98
C MET A 416 -4.76 -7.47 -1.37
N ARG A 417 -4.10 -8.26 -0.51
CA ARG A 417 -4.73 -9.40 0.19
C ARG A 417 -5.84 -8.97 1.15
N LEU A 418 -5.66 -7.84 1.83
CA LEU A 418 -6.68 -7.27 2.70
C LEU A 418 -7.90 -6.83 1.89
N ASP A 419 -7.69 -6.14 0.76
CA ASP A 419 -8.78 -5.76 -0.16
C ASP A 419 -9.52 -6.99 -0.73
N GLU A 420 -8.81 -8.04 -1.16
CA GLU A 420 -9.44 -9.29 -1.63
C GLU A 420 -10.24 -9.99 -0.53
N SER A 421 -9.71 -10.01 0.71
CA SER A 421 -10.42 -10.61 1.85
C SER A 421 -11.69 -9.82 2.20
N LEU A 422 -11.61 -8.49 2.17
CA LEU A 422 -12.75 -7.60 2.39
C LEU A 422 -13.80 -7.75 1.28
N LEU A 423 -13.38 -7.86 0.01
CA LEU A 423 -14.27 -8.11 -1.12
C LEU A 423 -14.98 -9.47 -0.99
N ALA A 424 -14.26 -10.52 -0.57
CA ALA A 424 -14.84 -11.83 -0.31
C ALA A 424 -15.88 -11.76 0.82
N ALA A 425 -15.57 -11.06 1.92
CA ALA A 425 -16.51 -10.82 3.01
C ALA A 425 -17.76 -10.05 2.53
N ALA A 426 -17.59 -9.03 1.69
CA ALA A 426 -18.69 -8.24 1.15
C ALA A 426 -19.61 -9.07 0.25
N ARG A 427 -19.04 -9.89 -0.64
CA ARG A 427 -19.79 -10.85 -1.46
C ARG A 427 -20.54 -11.87 -0.60
N SER A 428 -19.92 -12.35 0.47
CA SER A 428 -20.56 -13.26 1.43
C SER A 428 -21.75 -12.59 2.13
N ALA A 429 -21.55 -11.38 2.66
CA ALA A 429 -22.60 -10.60 3.30
C ALA A 429 -23.77 -10.34 2.35
N ARG A 430 -23.51 -9.90 1.11
CA ARG A 430 -24.56 -9.70 0.10
C ARG A 430 -25.36 -10.98 -0.14
N ARG A 431 -24.70 -12.13 -0.26
CA ARG A 431 -25.40 -13.43 -0.43
C ARG A 431 -26.29 -13.74 0.78
N ALA A 432 -25.79 -13.55 2.01
CA ALA A 432 -26.55 -13.82 3.23
C ALA A 432 -27.76 -12.89 3.39
N ILE A 433 -27.64 -11.61 3.03
CA ILE A 433 -28.73 -10.63 3.10
C ILE A 433 -29.83 -10.93 2.06
N LEU A 434 -29.44 -11.43 0.88
CA LEU A 434 -30.36 -11.77 -0.20
C LEU A 434 -31.00 -13.16 -0.04
N ALA A 435 -30.39 -14.05 0.74
CA ALA A 435 -30.97 -15.35 1.04
C ALA A 435 -32.36 -15.17 1.67
N HIS A 436 -33.37 -15.83 1.10
CA HIS A 436 -34.74 -15.76 1.60
C HIS A 436 -34.82 -16.32 3.02
N VAL A 437 -35.34 -15.52 3.95
CA VAL A 437 -35.92 -16.04 5.20
C VAL A 437 -37.25 -16.68 4.81
N GLY A 438 -37.26 -18.00 4.60
CA GLY A 438 -38.52 -18.75 4.54
C GLY A 438 -39.28 -18.56 5.86
N PRO A 439 -40.62 -18.53 5.86
CA PRO A 439 -41.38 -18.37 7.09
C PRO A 439 -41.08 -19.52 8.05
N PRO A 440 -41.04 -19.27 9.38
CA PRO A 440 -40.83 -20.33 10.35
C PRO A 440 -41.93 -21.38 10.20
N HIS A 441 -41.52 -22.65 10.14
CA HIS A 441 -42.39 -23.81 10.11
C HIS A 441 -43.38 -23.71 11.30
N PRO A 442 -44.71 -23.78 11.10
CA PRO A 442 -45.63 -23.76 12.22
C PRO A 442 -45.36 -24.97 13.11
N ALA A 443 -45.28 -24.71 14.40
CA ALA A 443 -45.09 -25.69 15.45
C ALA A 443 -46.05 -26.86 15.27
N ARG A 444 -45.53 -28.09 15.36
CA ARG A 444 -46.35 -29.30 15.46
C ARG A 444 -47.22 -29.16 16.72
N LEU A 445 -48.52 -29.00 16.53
CA LEU A 445 -49.51 -29.24 17.57
C LEU A 445 -49.45 -30.73 17.91
N SER A 446 -49.17 -31.04 19.18
CA SER A 446 -49.31 -32.40 19.73
C SER A 446 -50.79 -32.81 19.72
N PRO A 447 -51.13 -34.05 19.32
CA PRO A 447 -52.49 -34.59 19.46
C PRO A 447 -52.77 -35.04 20.91
N PRO A 448 -54.07 -35.19 21.28
CA PRO A 448 -54.55 -35.14 22.67
C PRO A 448 -54.11 -36.28 23.58
#